data_AF-A0A1Z4ND26-F1
#
_entry.id   AF-A0A1Z4ND26-F1
#
_cell.length_a   1.000
_cell.length_b   1.000
_cell.length_c   1.000
_cell.angle_alpha   90.00
_cell.angle_beta   90.00
_cell.angle_gamma   90.00
#
_symmetry.space_group_name_H-M   'P 1'
#
loop_
_entity.id
_entity.type
_entity.pdbx_description
1 polymer ?
#
loop_
_entity_poly.entity_id
_entity_poly.type
_entity_poly.pdbx_seq_one_letter_code
_entity_poly.pdbx_strand_id
1 'polypeptide(L)' 'MSKPDLKAMSRKELHTYVLTHREDKEAFQTYVDRLHTEATWIEMPALELPED' A
#
# COMPACT_ATOMS: atom_id res chain seq x y z
N MET A 1 12.84 13.29 -14.97
CA MET A 1 13.28 11.88 -14.94
C MET A 1 12.03 11.02 -14.84
N SER A 2 11.85 10.06 -15.76
CA SER A 2 10.63 9.26 -15.84
C SER A 2 10.40 8.51 -14.53
N LYS A 3 9.29 8.79 -13.85
CA LYS A 3 8.81 7.94 -12.77
C LYS A 3 8.57 6.55 -13.37
N PRO A 4 9.19 5.48 -12.86
CA PRO A 4 8.88 4.13 -13.30
C PRO A 4 7.41 3.83 -12.98
N ASP A 5 6.77 2.97 -13.76
CA ASP A 5 5.39 2.55 -13.50
C ASP A 5 5.33 1.73 -12.21
N LEU A 6 5.14 2.43 -11.09
CA LEU A 6 4.99 1.88 -9.75
C LEU A 6 3.85 0.85 -9.70
N LYS A 7 2.78 1.07 -10.49
CA LYS A 7 1.68 0.12 -10.66
C LYS A 7 2.04 -1.14 -11.45
N ALA A 8 3.02 -1.07 -12.37
CA ALA A 8 3.43 -2.20 -13.19
C ALA A 8 4.57 -3.02 -12.55
N MET A 9 5.45 -2.38 -11.77
CA MET A 9 6.54 -3.04 -11.06
C MET A 9 6.03 -4.00 -9.98
N SER A 10 6.80 -5.04 -9.63
CA SER A 10 6.44 -5.95 -8.54
C SER A 10 6.53 -5.28 -7.16
N ARG A 11 5.75 -5.73 -6.17
CA ARG A 11 5.76 -5.18 -4.79
C ARG A 11 7.17 -5.04 -4.20
N LYS A 12 8.08 -5.97 -4.52
CA LYS A 12 9.49 -5.92 -4.11
C LYS A 12 10.25 -4.73 -4.71
N GLU A 13 10.07 -4.44 -5.99
CA GLU A 13 10.72 -3.31 -6.65
C GLU A 13 10.15 -1.98 -6.17
N LEU A 14 8.82 -1.93 -6.01
CA LEU A 14 8.11 -0.78 -5.45
C LEU A 14 8.61 -0.44 -4.03
N HIS A 15 8.86 -1.46 -3.20
CA HIS A 15 9.39 -1.28 -1.85
C HIS A 15 10.82 -0.72 -1.86
N THR A 16 11.71 -1.27 -2.70
CA THR A 16 13.08 -0.74 -2.86
C THR A 16 13.07 0.70 -3.38
N TYR A 17 12.16 1.01 -4.31
CA TYR A 17 12.01 2.34 -4.88
C TYR A 17 11.51 3.36 -3.83
N VAL A 18 10.52 3.00 -3.01
CA VAL A 18 10.05 3.85 -1.90
C VAL A 18 11.14 4.06 -0.84
N LEU A 19 12.01 3.08 -0.63
CA LEU A 19 13.15 3.20 0.29
C LEU A 19 14.21 4.18 -0.23
N THR A 20 14.49 4.18 -1.53
CA THR A 20 15.45 5.11 -2.15
C THR A 20 14.84 6.48 -2.45
N HIS A 21 13.54 6.54 -2.71
CA HIS A 21 12.76 7.76 -2.95
C HIS A 21 11.73 7.97 -1.83
N ARG A 22 12.23 8.12 -0.60
CA ARG A 22 11.39 8.31 0.60
C ARG A 22 10.59 9.61 0.58
N GLU A 23 10.98 10.55 -0.29
CA GLU A 23 10.33 11.84 -0.52
C GLU A 23 9.12 11.72 -1.48
N ASP A 24 9.07 10.64 -2.28
CA ASP A 24 7.95 10.35 -3.19
C ASP A 24 6.78 9.73 -2.42
N LYS A 25 5.95 10.63 -1.87
CA LYS A 25 4.65 10.27 -1.27
C LYS A 25 3.75 9.50 -2.24
N GLU A 26 3.86 9.77 -3.54
CA GLU A 26 3.08 9.09 -4.58
C GLU A 26 3.47 7.60 -4.71
N ALA A 27 4.76 7.28 -4.57
CA ALA A 27 5.25 5.91 -4.53
C ALA A 27 4.80 5.19 -3.26
N PHE A 28 4.85 5.87 -2.12
CA PHE A 28 4.37 5.33 -0.85
C PHE A 28 2.86 5.06 -0.89
N GLN A 29 2.06 6.00 -1.40
CA GLN A 29 0.61 5.81 -1.55
C GLN A 29 0.29 4.68 -2.52
N THR A 30 0.98 4.58 -3.66
CA THR A 30 0.78 3.46 -4.60
C THR A 30 1.14 2.11 -3.96
N TYR A 31 2.21 2.06 -3.16
CA TYR A 31 2.57 0.85 -2.41
C TYR A 31 1.49 0.45 -1.41
N VAL A 32 1.01 1.41 -0.60
CA VAL A 32 -0.04 1.19 0.40
C VAL A 32 -1.36 0.83 -0.25
N ASP A 33 -1.78 1.53 -1.30
CA ASP A 33 -3.00 1.26 -2.08
C ASP A 33 -2.99 -0.13 -2.67
N ARG A 34 -1.86 -0.56 -3.24
CA ARG A 34 -1.70 -1.93 -3.73
C ARG A 34 -1.72 -2.93 -2.60
N LEU A 35 -1.08 -2.63 -1.45
CA LEU A 35 -1.15 -3.48 -0.27
C LEU A 35 -2.58 -3.56 0.27
N HIS A 36 -3.35 -2.48 0.20
CA HIS A 36 -4.73 -2.38 0.67
C HIS A 36 -5.72 -3.04 -0.30
N THR A 37 -5.39 -3.08 -1.58
CA THR A 37 -6.16 -3.76 -2.63
C THR A 37 -5.85 -5.26 -2.65
N GLU A 38 -4.58 -5.63 -2.49
CA GLU A 38 -4.11 -7.03 -2.54
C GLU A 38 -4.30 -7.75 -1.20
N ALA A 39 -4.09 -7.06 -0.08
CA ALA A 39 -4.60 -7.55 1.18
C ALA A 39 -6.11 -7.39 1.10
N THR A 40 -6.80 -8.51 0.94
CA THR A 40 -8.18 -8.69 1.38
C THR A 40 -8.19 -8.46 2.88
N TRP A 41 -8.07 -7.20 3.31
CA TRP A 41 -8.37 -6.80 4.66
C TRP A 41 -9.80 -7.26 4.85
N ILE A 42 -9.97 -8.33 5.61
CA ILE A 42 -11.24 -8.64 6.21
C ILE A 42 -11.46 -7.42 7.08
N GLU A 43 -12.24 -6.47 6.59
CA GLU A 43 -12.84 -5.42 7.38
C GLU A 43 -13.59 -6.18 8.46
N MET A 44 -12.92 -6.43 9.59
CA MET A 44 -13.58 -6.98 10.75
C MET A 44 -14.61 -5.91 11.07
N PRO A 45 -15.92 -6.18 10.88
CA PRO A 45 -16.91 -5.22 11.34
C PRO A 45 -16.60 -4.98 12.81
N ALA A 46 -16.67 -3.72 13.23
CA ALA A 46 -16.49 -3.36 14.63
C ALA A 46 -17.27 -4.39 15.45
N LEU A 47 -16.56 -5.20 16.25
CA LEU A 47 -17.18 -6.18 17.13
C LEU A 47 -18.18 -5.36 17.95
N GLU A 48 -19.47 -5.50 17.63
CA GLU A 48 -20.55 -5.04 18.50
C GLU A 48 -20.39 -5.88 19.76
N LEU A 49 -19.54 -5.40 20.67
CA LEU A 49 -19.43 -5.88 22.03
C LEU A 49 -20.85 -5.80 22.57
N PRO A 50 -21.49 -6.92 22.93
CA PRO A 50 -22.80 -6.84 23.54
C PRO A 50 -22.63 -6.03 24.82
N GLU A 51 -23.21 -4.83 24.83
CA GLU A 51 -23.40 -4.07 26.05
C GLU A 51 -24.35 -4.89 26.93
N ASP A 52 -23.87 -5.28 28.13
CA ASP A 52 -24.59 -6.06 29.15
C ASP A 52 -25.75 -5.26 29.77
#